data_AF-U3TXY6-F1
#
_entry.id   AF-U3TXY6-F1
#
_cell.length_a   1.000
_cell.length_b   1.000
_cell.length_c   1.000
_cell.angle_alpha   90.00
_cell.angle_beta   90.00
_cell.angle_gamma   90.00
#
_symmetry.space_group_name_H-M   'P 1'
#
loop_
_entity.id
_entity.type
_entity.pdbx_description
1 polymer ?
#
loop_
_entity_poly.entity_id
_entity_poly.type
_entity_poly.pdbx_seq_one_letter_code
_entity_poly.pdbx_strand_id
1 'polypeptide(L)' 'MKNILAIQSHVVYGHAGNSAAEFPMRRMGANVWPLNTVQFSNHTQYGH' A
#
# COMPACT_ATOMS: atom_id res chain seq x y z
N MET A 1 -13.59 12.84 9.32
CA MET A 1 -12.52 12.13 8.60
C MET A 1 -13.13 10.96 7.85
N LYS A 2 -12.78 10.74 6.57
CA LYS A 2 -13.30 9.59 5.80
C LYS A 2 -12.48 8.34 6.13
N ASN A 3 -13.14 7.20 6.32
CA ASN A 3 -12.49 5.89 6.49
C ASN A 3 -12.41 5.17 5.14
N ILE A 4 -11.26 4.61 4.81
CA ILE A 4 -11.01 3.88 3.55
C ILE A 4 -10.45 2.50 3.88
N LEU A 5 -11.15 1.44 3.46
CA LEU A 5 -10.62 0.08 3.45
C LEU A 5 -9.86 -0.14 2.13
N ALA A 6 -8.53 -0.26 2.22
CA ALA A 6 -7.65 -0.39 1.06
C ALA A 6 -7.20 -1.85 0.87
N ILE A 7 -7.84 -2.56 -0.07
CA ILE A 7 -7.58 -3.98 -0.36
C ILE A 7 -6.64 -4.10 -1.56
N GLN A 8 -5.33 -4.22 -1.32
CA GLN A 8 -4.29 -4.21 -2.35
C GLN A 8 -3.06 -5.03 -1.93
N SER A 9 -2.09 -5.21 -2.84
CA SER A 9 -0.80 -5.83 -2.53
C SER A 9 0.09 -4.94 -1.64
N HIS A 10 1.13 -5.51 -1.03
CA HIS A 10 2.12 -4.78 -0.22
C HIS A 10 3.54 -5.24 -0.55
N VAL A 11 4.51 -4.31 -0.57
CA VAL A 11 5.94 -4.59 -0.70
C VAL A 11 6.71 -4.02 0.49
N VAL A 12 7.74 -4.74 0.95
CA VAL A 12 8.61 -4.26 2.04
C VAL A 12 9.58 -3.18 1.55
N TYR A 13 10.14 -3.35 0.35
CA TYR A 13 11.05 -2.43 -0.30
C TYR A 13 10.45 -1.86 -1.59
N GLY A 14 10.48 -0.54 -1.73
CA GLY A 14 9.86 0.18 -2.83
C GLY A 14 8.43 0.62 -2.55
N HIS A 15 7.76 1.15 -3.58
CA HIS A 15 6.42 1.74 -3.45
C HIS A 15 5.48 1.13 -4.51
N ALA A 16 4.70 0.13 -4.09
CA ALA A 16 3.65 -0.52 -4.88
C ALA A 16 2.49 -1.01 -3.99
N GLY A 17 1.26 -0.95 -4.51
CA GLY A 17 0.06 -1.29 -3.73
C GLY A 17 -0.10 -0.42 -2.48
N ASN A 18 -0.48 -1.01 -1.34
CA ASN A 18 -0.70 -0.31 -0.08
C ASN A 18 0.55 0.45 0.41
N SER A 19 1.76 -0.05 0.14
CA SER A 19 3.01 0.67 0.47
C SER A 19 3.16 2.01 -0.27
N ALA A 20 2.49 2.18 -1.42
CA ALA A 20 2.44 3.45 -2.16
C ALA A 20 1.18 4.28 -1.86
N ALA A 21 0.07 3.63 -1.49
CA ALA A 21 -1.23 4.28 -1.39
C ALA A 21 -1.56 4.79 0.02
N GLU A 22 -1.12 4.08 1.07
CA GLU A 22 -1.49 4.35 2.47
C GLU A 22 -1.00 5.73 2.94
N PHE A 23 0.28 6.04 2.71
CA PHE A 23 0.88 7.29 3.16
C PHE A 23 0.24 8.53 2.50
N PRO A 24 0.09 8.61 1.16
CA PRO A 24 -0.56 9.76 0.53
C PRO A 24 -2.01 9.96 1.00
N MET A 25 -2.78 8.87 1.13
CA MET A 25 -4.16 8.95 1.59
C MET A 25 -4.25 9.47 3.04
N ARG A 26 -3.39 8.98 3.94
CA ARG A 26 -3.28 9.52 5.30
C ARG A 26 -2.85 10.98 5.31
N ARG A 27 -1.90 11.36 4.44
CA ARG A 27 -1.43 12.75 4.32
C ARG A 27 -2.54 13.71 3.84
N MET A 28 -3.52 13.20 3.09
CA MET A 28 -4.73 13.93 2.67
C MET A 28 -5.85 13.93 3.72
N GLY A 29 -5.63 13.38 4.92
CA GLY A 29 -6.60 13.40 6.01
C GLY A 29 -7.62 12.25 5.99
N ALA A 30 -7.37 11.19 5.24
CA ALA A 30 -8.16 9.96 5.31
C ALA A 30 -7.61 9.01 6.40
N ASN A 31 -8.51 8.32 7.09
CA ASN A 31 -8.17 7.20 7.94
C ASN A 31 -8.16 5.92 7.09
N VAL A 32 -7.00 5.29 6.94
CA VAL A 32 -6.80 4.16 6.02
C VAL A 32 -6.61 2.88 6.80
N TRP A 33 -7.42 1.87 6.47
CA TRP A 33 -7.34 0.50 6.96
C TRP A 33 -6.81 -0.39 5.82
N PRO A 34 -5.51 -0.66 5.76
CA PRO A 34 -4.95 -1.52 4.73
C PRO A 34 -5.27 -2.99 5.01
N LEU A 35 -5.86 -3.67 4.02
CA LEU A 35 -5.93 -5.13 3.97
C LEU A 35 -4.96 -5.60 2.88
N ASN A 36 -3.81 -6.11 3.31
CA ASN A 36 -2.76 -6.56 2.40
C ASN A 36 -3.10 -7.94 1.86
N THR A 37 -3.37 -8.05 0.55
CA THR A 37 -3.72 -9.32 -0.10
C THR A 37 -2.53 -10.25 -0.25
N VAL A 38 -1.34 -9.68 -0.39
CA VAL A 38 -0.04 -10.36 -0.47
C VAL A 38 1.04 -9.48 0.14
N GLN A 39 2.13 -10.09 0.61
CA GLN A 39 3.34 -9.41 1.06
C GLN A 39 4.56 -9.93 0.29
N PHE A 40 5.18 -9.07 -0.51
CA PHE A 40 6.43 -9.37 -1.22
C PHE A 40 7.61 -8.57 -0.65
N SER A 41 8.84 -9.00 -0.93
CA SER A 41 10.05 -8.24 -0.58
C SER A 41 10.12 -6.93 -1.37
N ASN A 42 9.82 -6.95 -2.67
CA ASN A 42 9.90 -5.83 -3.59
C ASN A 42 8.93 -6.05 -4.78
N HIS A 43 8.82 -5.08 -5.68
CA HIS A 43 8.05 -5.25 -6.92
C HIS A 43 8.67 -6.33 -7.82
N THR A 44 7.85 -7.03 -8.61
CA THR A 44 8.28 -8.20 -9.40
C THR A 44 9.27 -7.85 -10.52
N GLN A 45 9.35 -6.58 -10.92
CA GLN A 45 10.25 -6.12 -12.00
C GLN A 45 11.76 -6.17 -11.65
N TYR A 46 12.16 -6.45 -10.39
CA TYR A 46 13.58 -6.65 -10.04
C TYR A 46 14.17 -7.96 -10.59
N GLY A 47 13.33 -8.91 -10.99
CA GLY A 47 13.77 -10.21 -11.52
C GLY A 47 14.10 -10.22 -13.02
N HIS A 48 14.32 -9.04 -13.63
CA HIS A 48 14.61 -8.87 -15.05
C HIS A 48 16.01 -8.30 -15.26
#